data_AF-A0A945LV21-F1
#
_entry.id   AF-A0A945LV21-F1
#
_cell.length_a   1.000
_cell.length_b   1.000
_cell.length_c   1.000
_cell.angle_alpha   90.00
_cell.angle_beta   90.00
_cell.angle_gamma   90.00
#
_symmetry.space_group_name_H-M   'P 1'
#
loop_
_entity.id
_entity.type
_entity.pdbx_description
1 polymer ?
#
loop_
_entity_poly.entity_id
_entity_poly.type
_entity_poly.pdbx_seq_one_letter_code
_entity_poly.pdbx_strand_id
1 'polypeptide(L)'
;MEIDFSALLAVILRMVHIIAAIIWIGHVYVNMVHRPVFIPLTPEETPGSDNPGILARDKLEHGIFRYASIVTWVAGALLLWQSDRFVSAFTLSGYDAVIGVGVWIGTIMTLNVWFVLWPHQKKVLGFVPAPFEERARCARITFLSSRTNAMLSVPLLFFMVASSFGAPLF
;
A
#
# COMPACT_ATOMS: atom_id res chain seq x y z
N MET A 1 2.16 32.81 -23.66
CA MET A 1 2.00 32.12 -22.36
C MET A 1 3.05 31.05 -22.30
N GLU A 2 4.18 31.31 -21.64
CA GLU A 2 5.20 30.29 -21.42
C GLU A 2 4.67 29.27 -20.42
N ILE A 3 4.77 27.98 -20.77
CA ILE A 3 4.41 26.91 -19.85
C ILE A 3 5.56 26.81 -18.83
N ASP A 4 5.27 27.09 -17.57
CA ASP A 4 6.19 26.74 -16.49
C ASP A 4 6.21 25.21 -16.35
N PHE A 5 7.26 24.61 -16.91
CA PHE A 5 7.46 23.17 -16.91
C PHE A 5 7.60 22.60 -15.49
N SER A 6 8.16 23.36 -14.54
CA SER A 6 8.29 22.93 -13.16
C SER A 6 6.92 22.86 -12.49
N ALA A 7 6.10 23.91 -12.62
CA ALA A 7 4.73 23.90 -12.11
C ALA A 7 3.89 22.79 -12.76
N LEU A 8 4.00 22.60 -14.08
CA LEU A 8 3.32 21.52 -14.79
C LEU A 8 3.73 20.14 -14.26
N LEU A 9 5.03 19.91 -14.06
CA LEU A 9 5.56 18.66 -13.51
C LEU A 9 5.03 18.40 -12.10
N ALA A 10 4.98 19.42 -11.24
CA ALA A 10 4.45 19.29 -9.88
C ALA A 10 2.97 18.88 -9.88
N VAL A 11 2.16 19.45 -10.78
CA VAL A 11 0.76 19.09 -10.95
C VAL A 11 0.62 17.65 -11.43
N ILE A 12 1.39 17.25 -12.45
CA ILE A 12 1.37 15.88 -12.99
C ILE A 12 1.76 14.88 -11.92
N LEU A 13 2.87 15.10 -11.21
CA LEU A 13 3.33 14.22 -10.12
C LEU A 13 2.28 14.08 -9.02
N ARG A 14 1.60 15.18 -8.67
CA ARG A 14 0.51 15.16 -7.69
C ARG A 14 -0.68 14.35 -8.17
N MET A 15 -1.10 14.50 -9.42
CA MET A 15 -2.19 13.70 -9.98
C MET A 15 -1.82 12.22 -10.05
N VAL A 16 -0.59 11.88 -10.47
CA VAL A 16 -0.09 10.50 -10.47
C VAL A 16 -0.09 9.92 -9.05
N HIS A 17 0.40 10.67 -8.05
CA HIS A 17 0.40 10.26 -6.66
C HIS A 17 -1.02 9.96 -6.17
N ILE A 18 -1.97 10.86 -6.41
CA ILE A 18 -3.36 10.72 -5.95
C ILE A 18 -4.05 9.54 -6.63
N ILE A 19 -3.93 9.40 -7.95
CA ILE A 19 -4.56 8.30 -8.69
C ILE A 19 -3.99 6.95 -8.21
N ALA A 20 -2.67 6.85 -8.08
CA ALA A 20 -2.02 5.65 -7.56
C ALA A 20 -2.43 5.35 -6.11
N ALA A 21 -2.58 6.38 -5.27
CA ALA A 21 -3.03 6.24 -3.89
C ALA A 21 -4.47 5.73 -3.81
N ILE A 22 -5.38 6.25 -4.65
CA ILE A 22 -6.77 5.79 -4.74
C ILE A 22 -6.80 4.31 -5.13
N ILE A 23 -6.01 3.91 -6.12
CA ILE A 23 -5.92 2.53 -6.56
C ILE A 23 -5.38 1.62 -5.43
N TRP A 24 -4.28 2.03 -4.81
CA TRP A 24 -3.62 1.24 -3.77
C TRP A 24 -4.46 1.12 -2.50
N ILE A 25 -4.83 2.25 -1.89
CA ILE A 25 -5.61 2.29 -0.66
C ILE A 25 -7.03 1.77 -0.92
N GLY A 26 -7.64 2.11 -2.05
CA GLY A 26 -8.94 1.56 -2.45
C GLY A 26 -8.93 0.04 -2.47
N HIS A 27 -7.89 -0.58 -3.04
CA HIS A 27 -7.74 -2.03 -3.03
C HIS A 27 -7.58 -2.61 -1.61
N VAL A 28 -6.83 -1.92 -0.74
CA VAL A 28 -6.70 -2.30 0.69
C VAL A 28 -8.07 -2.31 1.36
N TYR A 29 -8.92 -1.30 1.13
CA TYR A 29 -10.25 -1.20 1.73
C TYR A 29 -11.26 -2.17 1.11
N VAL A 30 -11.20 -2.44 -0.20
CA VAL A 30 -12.01 -3.49 -0.84
C VAL A 30 -11.76 -4.83 -0.15
N ASN A 31 -10.49 -5.19 0.10
CA ASN A 31 -10.14 -6.39 0.86
C ASN A 31 -10.61 -6.32 2.32
N MET A 32 -10.59 -5.14 2.95
CA MET A 32 -11.03 -4.93 4.33
C MET A 32 -12.52 -5.24 4.47
N VAL A 33 -13.33 -4.62 3.62
CA VAL A 33 -14.80 -4.68 3.67
C VAL A 33 -15.34 -6.02 3.20
N HIS A 34 -14.83 -6.59 2.11
CA HIS A 34 -15.36 -7.84 1.56
C HIS A 34 -14.92 -9.08 2.36
N ARG A 35 -13.80 -9.00 3.08
CA ARG A 35 -13.30 -10.09 3.94
C ARG A 35 -12.99 -9.56 5.34
N PRO A 36 -14.01 -9.24 6.15
CA PRO A 36 -13.79 -8.68 7.48
C PRO A 36 -13.20 -9.71 8.45
N VAL A 37 -13.50 -11.00 8.23
CA VAL A 37 -13.08 -12.11 9.09
C VAL A 37 -12.11 -13.03 8.34
N PHE A 38 -11.12 -13.55 9.08
CA PHE A 38 -10.21 -14.55 8.53
C PHE A 38 -10.93 -15.88 8.32
N ILE A 39 -10.91 -16.37 7.08
CA ILE A 39 -11.38 -17.71 6.72
C ILE A 39 -10.13 -18.58 6.45
N PRO A 40 -9.88 -19.63 7.25
CA PRO A 40 -8.76 -20.55 7.04
C PRO A 40 -8.76 -21.18 5.64
N LEU A 41 -7.58 -21.62 5.20
CA LEU A 41 -7.46 -22.42 3.99
C LEU A 41 -7.82 -23.88 4.32
N THR A 42 -8.57 -24.56 3.46
CA THR A 42 -8.89 -25.99 3.61
C THR A 42 -8.05 -26.87 2.68
N PRO A 43 -7.85 -28.17 2.98
CA PRO A 43 -7.05 -29.06 2.14
C PRO A 43 -7.58 -29.20 0.70
N GLU A 44 -8.89 -29.03 0.51
CA GLU A 44 -9.57 -29.09 -0.79
C GLU A 44 -9.34 -27.83 -1.63
N GLU A 45 -8.91 -26.72 -1.02
CA GLU A 45 -8.51 -25.48 -1.68
C GLU A 45 -7.08 -25.62 -2.25
N THR A 46 -6.98 -26.38 -3.34
CA THR A 46 -5.71 -26.60 -4.07
C THR A 46 -5.45 -25.49 -5.08
N PRO A 47 -4.22 -24.97 -5.22
CA PRO A 47 -3.92 -23.91 -6.17
C PRO A 47 -4.22 -24.32 -7.60
N GLY A 48 -4.78 -23.40 -8.40
CA GLY A 48 -5.11 -23.67 -9.80
C GLY A 48 -6.29 -24.62 -10.01
N SER A 49 -6.96 -25.08 -8.95
CA SER A 49 -8.23 -25.80 -9.07
C SER A 49 -9.40 -24.85 -9.30
N ASP A 50 -10.48 -25.38 -9.90
CA ASP A 50 -11.76 -24.68 -10.03
C ASP A 50 -12.52 -24.57 -8.69
N ASN A 51 -11.84 -24.80 -7.56
CA ASN A 51 -12.43 -24.64 -6.25
C ASN A 51 -12.87 -23.17 -6.06
N PRO A 52 -14.15 -22.91 -5.74
CA PRO A 52 -14.67 -21.55 -5.58
C PRO A 52 -13.88 -20.70 -4.57
N GLY A 53 -13.33 -21.32 -3.52
CA GLY A 53 -12.52 -20.63 -2.49
C GLY A 53 -11.18 -20.14 -3.02
N ILE A 54 -10.52 -20.91 -3.90
CA ILE A 54 -9.28 -20.50 -4.57
C ILE A 54 -9.56 -19.46 -5.65
N LEU A 55 -10.60 -19.65 -6.46
CA LEU A 55 -11.02 -18.68 -7.45
C LEU A 55 -11.40 -17.32 -6.83
N ALA A 56 -12.06 -17.33 -5.67
CA ALA A 56 -12.38 -16.09 -4.94
C ALA A 56 -11.12 -15.38 -4.42
N ARG A 57 -10.09 -16.13 -4.02
CA ARG A 57 -8.80 -15.58 -3.57
C ARG A 57 -7.99 -15.02 -4.73
N ASP A 58 -7.95 -15.74 -5.86
CA ASP A 58 -7.22 -15.34 -7.06
C ASP A 58 -7.82 -14.11 -7.73
N LYS A 59 -9.17 -14.01 -7.80
CA LYS A 59 -9.85 -12.82 -8.34
C LYS A 59 -9.60 -11.54 -7.54
N LEU A 60 -9.25 -11.65 -6.27
CA LEU A 60 -8.87 -10.49 -5.45
C LEU A 60 -7.40 -10.09 -5.68
N GLU A 61 -6.64 -10.86 -6.45
CA GLU A 61 -5.24 -10.62 -6.74
C GLU A 61 -5.00 -10.15 -8.17
N HIS A 62 -5.32 -8.90 -8.44
CA HIS A 62 -4.76 -8.27 -9.63
C HIS A 62 -3.38 -7.72 -9.28
N GLY A 63 -2.33 -8.43 -9.69
CA GLY A 63 -0.93 -8.10 -9.34
C GLY A 63 -0.46 -6.71 -9.75
N ILE A 64 -1.21 -6.02 -10.61
CA ILE A 64 -0.96 -4.64 -11.04
C ILE A 64 -1.19 -3.64 -9.88
N PHE A 65 -2.11 -3.91 -8.95
CA PHE A 65 -2.43 -3.00 -7.85
C PHE A 65 -1.28 -2.83 -6.83
N ARG A 66 -0.41 -3.84 -6.69
CA ARG A 66 0.75 -3.76 -5.79
C ARG A 66 1.75 -2.71 -6.29
N TYR A 67 1.88 -2.54 -7.60
CA TYR A 67 2.74 -1.50 -8.18
C TYR A 67 2.22 -0.09 -7.91
N ALA A 68 0.91 0.09 -7.71
CA ALA A 68 0.36 1.39 -7.31
C ALA A 68 0.94 1.88 -5.97
N SER A 69 1.34 0.98 -5.06
CA SER A 69 2.05 1.36 -3.82
C SER A 69 3.40 2.02 -4.09
N ILE A 70 4.20 1.44 -4.98
CA ILE A 70 5.49 2.00 -5.39
C ILE A 70 5.29 3.32 -6.11
N VAL A 71 4.35 3.38 -7.06
CA VAL A 71 4.07 4.62 -7.82
C VAL A 71 3.64 5.74 -6.89
N THR A 72 2.75 5.46 -5.94
CA THR A 72 2.32 6.43 -4.92
C THR A 72 3.52 6.92 -4.12
N TRP A 73 4.32 6.00 -3.57
CA TRP A 73 5.45 6.32 -2.71
C TRP A 73 6.51 7.14 -3.46
N VAL A 74 6.91 6.70 -4.66
CA VAL A 74 7.90 7.39 -5.50
C VAL A 74 7.41 8.77 -5.92
N ALA A 75 6.16 8.90 -6.38
CA ALA A 75 5.60 10.20 -6.75
C ALA A 75 5.56 11.15 -5.55
N GLY A 76 5.26 10.66 -4.35
CA GLY A 76 5.29 11.44 -3.12
C GLY A 76 6.70 11.92 -2.75
N ALA A 77 7.69 11.02 -2.86
CA ALA A 77 9.09 11.35 -2.67
C ALA A 77 9.58 12.42 -3.66
N LEU A 78 9.21 12.31 -4.94
CA LEU A 78 9.56 13.29 -5.97
C LEU A 78 8.90 14.66 -5.74
N LEU A 79 7.66 14.69 -5.23
CA LEU A 79 7.01 15.96 -4.85
C LEU A 79 7.73 16.66 -3.69
N LEU A 80 8.19 15.90 -2.70
CA LEU A 80 9.00 16.44 -1.61
C LEU A 80 10.37 16.90 -2.09
N TRP A 81 10.97 16.17 -3.03
CA TRP A 81 12.24 16.55 -3.65
C TRP A 81 12.11 17.87 -4.41
N GLN A 82 11.07 18.01 -5.24
CA GLN A 82 10.84 19.22 -6.03
C GLN A 82 10.53 20.46 -5.17
N SER A 83 10.07 20.27 -3.93
CA SER A 83 9.78 21.35 -3.00
C SER A 83 10.89 21.61 -1.98
N ASP A 84 12.07 20.99 -2.14
CA ASP A 84 13.21 21.07 -1.21
C ASP A 84 12.90 20.57 0.22
N ARG A 85 11.84 19.76 0.37
CA ARG A 85 11.35 19.21 1.65
C ARG A 85 11.68 17.73 1.85
N PHE A 86 12.41 17.12 0.91
CA PHE A 86 12.70 15.70 0.96
C PHE A 86 13.52 15.32 2.20
N VAL A 87 14.68 15.96 2.39
CA VAL A 87 15.56 15.65 3.51
C VAL A 87 14.84 15.92 4.82
N SER A 88 14.23 17.10 4.98
CA SER A 88 13.55 17.52 6.20
C SER A 88 12.38 16.61 6.58
N ALA A 89 11.58 16.16 5.60
CA ALA A 89 10.51 15.20 5.85
C ALA A 89 11.05 13.82 6.27
N PHE A 90 12.05 13.29 5.57
CA PHE A 90 12.60 11.97 5.89
C PHE A 90 13.39 11.94 7.22
N THR A 91 14.04 13.05 7.58
CA THR A 91 14.75 13.20 8.86
C THR A 91 13.87 13.71 9.99
N LEU A 92 12.57 13.92 9.75
CA LEU A 92 11.61 14.42 10.72
C LEU A 92 12.07 15.74 11.39
N SER A 93 12.41 16.75 10.59
CA SER A 93 12.87 18.04 11.10
C SER A 93 11.85 19.16 10.88
N GLY A 94 11.65 19.99 11.91
CA GLY A 94 10.84 21.20 11.85
C GLY A 94 9.39 20.93 11.40
N TYR A 95 8.82 21.89 10.67
CA TYR A 95 7.44 21.80 10.16
C TYR A 95 7.21 20.57 9.27
N ASP A 96 8.25 20.08 8.58
CA ASP A 96 8.14 18.95 7.66
C ASP A 96 8.08 17.58 8.33
N ALA A 97 8.36 17.49 9.63
CA ALA A 97 8.14 16.23 10.33
C ALA A 97 6.68 15.77 10.23
N VAL A 98 5.70 16.68 10.05
CA VAL A 98 4.26 16.30 10.01
C VAL A 98 3.99 15.43 8.79
N ILE A 99 4.45 15.88 7.62
CA ILE A 99 4.37 15.07 6.41
C ILE A 99 5.34 13.88 6.49
N GLY A 100 6.49 14.06 7.14
CA GLY A 100 7.50 13.03 7.36
C GLY A 100 7.00 11.78 8.09
N VAL A 101 6.19 11.93 9.14
CA VAL A 101 5.54 10.80 9.81
C VAL A 101 4.63 10.05 8.83
N GLY A 102 3.85 10.79 8.03
CA GLY A 102 3.06 10.22 6.93
C GLY A 102 3.93 9.43 5.95
N VAL A 103 5.05 10.01 5.48
CA VAL A 103 6.00 9.34 4.58
C VAL A 103 6.48 8.02 5.17
N TRP A 104 6.90 7.99 6.44
CA TRP A 104 7.39 6.77 7.08
C TRP A 104 6.30 5.69 7.23
N ILE A 105 5.07 6.07 7.59
CA ILE A 105 3.95 5.13 7.61
C ILE A 105 3.71 4.57 6.19
N GLY A 106 3.72 5.41 5.16
CA GLY A 106 3.59 5.00 3.77
C GLY A 106 4.71 4.07 3.30
N THR A 107 5.94 4.32 3.74
CA THR A 107 7.10 3.44 3.52
C THR A 107 6.85 2.08 4.14
N ILE A 108 6.50 2.02 5.44
CA ILE A 108 6.22 0.76 6.16
C ILE A 108 5.11 -0.02 5.47
N MET A 109 4.03 0.65 5.05
CA MET A 109 2.94 0.02 4.33
C MET A 109 3.38 -0.56 2.98
N THR A 110 4.20 0.18 2.22
CA THR A 110 4.77 -0.29 0.95
C THR A 110 5.65 -1.51 1.17
N LEU A 111 6.55 -1.47 2.16
CA LEU A 111 7.40 -2.59 2.54
C LEU A 111 6.58 -3.81 2.96
N ASN A 112 5.50 -3.61 3.73
CA ASN A 112 4.61 -4.68 4.14
C ASN A 112 3.92 -5.36 2.93
N VAL A 113 3.51 -4.61 1.90
CA VAL A 113 2.97 -5.22 0.65
C VAL A 113 4.03 -6.09 -0.03
N TRP A 114 5.25 -5.59 -0.19
CA TRP A 114 6.27 -6.20 -1.04
C TRP A 114 7.06 -7.31 -0.36
N PHE A 115 7.38 -7.15 0.92
CA PHE A 115 8.26 -8.06 1.66
C PHE A 115 7.50 -9.05 2.55
N VAL A 116 6.25 -8.74 2.93
CA VAL A 116 5.45 -9.61 3.80
C VAL A 116 4.27 -10.19 3.04
N LEU A 117 3.35 -9.35 2.57
CA LEU A 117 2.10 -9.79 1.93
C LEU A 117 2.39 -10.62 0.68
N TRP A 118 3.10 -10.06 -0.29
CA TRP A 118 3.27 -10.68 -1.60
C TRP A 118 4.03 -12.03 -1.56
N PRO A 119 5.15 -12.20 -0.83
CA PRO A 119 5.84 -13.48 -0.78
C PRO A 119 5.00 -14.62 -0.17
N HIS A 120 4.20 -14.33 0.85
CA HIS A 120 3.30 -15.31 1.47
C HIS A 120 2.11 -15.62 0.56
N GLN A 121 1.58 -14.58 -0.07
CA GLN A 121 0.45 -14.66 -0.97
C GLN A 121 0.75 -15.52 -2.22
N LYS A 122 1.96 -15.39 -2.79
CA LYS A 122 2.45 -16.28 -3.86
C LYS A 122 2.37 -17.77 -3.50
N LYS A 123 2.62 -18.13 -2.24
CA LYS A 123 2.52 -19.53 -1.76
C LYS A 123 1.07 -19.97 -1.63
N VAL A 124 0.19 -19.09 -1.14
CA VAL A 124 -1.25 -19.37 -1.01
C VAL A 124 -1.88 -19.68 -2.38
N LEU A 125 -1.57 -18.85 -3.38
CA LEU A 125 -2.02 -18.99 -4.77
C LEU A 125 -1.26 -20.06 -5.58
N GLY A 126 -0.20 -20.64 -5.03
CA GLY A 126 0.58 -21.68 -5.71
C GLY A 126 1.52 -21.20 -6.81
N PHE A 127 1.78 -19.89 -6.93
CA PHE A 127 2.88 -19.39 -7.77
C PHE A 127 4.25 -19.85 -7.27
N VAL A 128 4.34 -20.15 -5.97
CA VAL A 128 5.48 -20.85 -5.36
C VAL A 128 4.95 -22.12 -4.70
N PRO A 129 5.45 -23.31 -5.08
CA PRO A 129 5.04 -24.57 -4.45
C PRO A 129 5.31 -24.57 -2.95
N ALA A 130 4.33 -24.98 -2.15
CA ALA A 130 4.45 -25.13 -0.71
C ALA A 130 3.44 -26.19 -0.20
N PRO A 131 3.79 -26.96 0.86
CA PRO A 131 2.85 -27.91 1.47
C PRO A 131 1.65 -27.20 2.11
N PHE A 132 0.54 -27.93 2.29
CA PHE A 132 -0.71 -27.35 2.81
C PHE A 132 -0.54 -26.61 4.14
N GLU A 133 0.14 -27.22 5.12
CA GLU A 133 0.48 -26.62 6.42
C GLU A 133 1.10 -25.21 6.27
N GLU A 134 2.07 -25.08 5.36
CA GLU A 134 2.73 -23.80 5.10
C GLU A 134 1.78 -22.80 4.42
N ARG A 135 0.98 -23.25 3.45
CA ARG A 135 0.00 -22.42 2.76
C ARG A 135 -1.07 -21.89 3.72
N ALA A 136 -1.55 -22.73 4.64
CA ALA A 136 -2.52 -22.34 5.66
C ALA A 136 -1.96 -21.24 6.57
N ARG A 137 -0.70 -21.37 7.02
CA ARG A 137 0.00 -20.31 7.77
C ARG A 137 0.16 -19.03 6.94
N CYS A 138 0.59 -19.15 5.68
CA CYS A 138 0.75 -18.01 4.78
C CYS A 138 -0.56 -17.27 4.53
N ALA A 139 -1.70 -17.97 4.49
CA ALA A 139 -3.01 -17.36 4.33
C ALA A 139 -3.35 -16.44 5.52
N ARG A 140 -3.00 -16.84 6.75
CA ARG A 140 -3.18 -16.00 7.93
C ARG A 140 -2.29 -14.77 7.91
N ILE A 141 -1.02 -14.93 7.53
CA ILE A 141 -0.07 -13.81 7.40
C ILE A 141 -0.55 -12.81 6.35
N THR A 142 -0.98 -13.28 5.19
CA THR A 142 -1.53 -12.45 4.11
C THR A 142 -2.73 -11.64 4.59
N PHE A 143 -3.66 -12.28 5.32
CA PHE A 143 -4.81 -11.60 5.89
C PHE A 143 -4.41 -10.50 6.88
N LEU A 144 -3.57 -10.82 7.86
CA LEU A 144 -3.12 -9.86 8.88
C LEU A 144 -2.34 -8.70 8.27
N SER A 145 -1.45 -8.99 7.32
CA SER A 145 -0.69 -7.97 6.61
C SER A 145 -1.60 -6.99 5.86
N SER A 146 -2.68 -7.47 5.22
CA SER A 146 -3.72 -6.62 4.64
C SER A 146 -4.42 -5.73 5.69
N ARG A 147 -4.72 -6.27 6.88
CA ARG A 147 -5.33 -5.49 7.99
C ARG A 147 -4.40 -4.41 8.51
N THR A 148 -3.12 -4.73 8.69
CA THR A 148 -2.11 -3.77 9.12
C THR A 148 -2.06 -2.58 8.17
N ASN A 149 -2.05 -2.81 6.85
CA ASN A 149 -2.08 -1.71 5.89
C ASN A 149 -3.37 -0.87 5.96
N ALA A 150 -4.53 -1.50 6.14
CA ALA A 150 -5.79 -0.76 6.29
C ALA A 150 -5.84 0.10 7.57
N MET A 151 -5.26 -0.39 8.67
CA MET A 151 -5.19 0.36 9.92
C MET A 151 -4.18 1.50 9.82
N LEU A 152 -3.01 1.25 9.21
CA LEU A 152 -1.97 2.26 9.02
C LEU A 152 -2.36 3.35 8.00
N SER A 153 -3.23 3.06 7.04
CA SER A 153 -3.70 4.11 6.10
C SER A 153 -4.47 5.23 6.79
N VAL A 154 -5.08 4.98 7.95
CA VAL A 154 -5.83 6.00 8.70
C VAL A 154 -4.90 7.11 9.23
N PRO A 155 -3.88 6.82 10.07
CA PRO A 155 -2.93 7.84 10.51
C PRO A 155 -2.09 8.40 9.35
N LEU A 156 -1.77 7.59 8.33
CA LEU A 156 -1.10 8.08 7.11
C LEU A 156 -1.86 9.26 6.48
N LEU A 157 -3.15 9.06 6.19
CA LEU A 157 -4.00 10.08 5.57
C LEU A 157 -4.17 11.29 6.50
N PHE A 158 -4.30 11.07 7.80
CA PHE A 158 -4.34 12.14 8.79
C PHE A 158 -3.11 13.05 8.69
N PHE A 159 -1.89 12.49 8.69
CA PHE A 159 -0.66 13.29 8.61
C PHE A 159 -0.49 14.00 7.27
N MET A 160 -0.89 13.38 6.16
CA MET A 160 -0.89 14.03 4.85
C MET A 160 -1.82 15.25 4.82
N VAL A 161 -3.03 15.11 5.36
CA VAL A 161 -4.00 16.21 5.45
C VAL A 161 -3.51 17.29 6.41
N ALA A 162 -3.07 16.93 7.62
CA ALA A 162 -2.58 17.87 8.63
C ALA A 162 -1.43 18.74 8.11
N SER A 163 -0.49 18.14 7.37
CA SER A 163 0.64 18.87 6.78
C SER A 163 0.24 19.93 5.75
N SER A 164 -0.94 19.79 5.14
CA SER A 164 -1.46 20.76 4.16
C SER A 164 -2.07 21.99 4.84
N PHE A 165 -2.42 21.89 6.12
CA PHE A 165 -3.12 22.94 6.88
C PHE A 165 -2.21 23.79 7.78
N GLY A 166 -0.90 23.60 7.79
CA GLY A 166 -0.08 24.33 8.75
C GLY A 166 -0.08 23.71 10.15
N ALA A 167 -0.64 22.50 10.35
CA ALA A 167 -0.91 21.99 11.69
C ALA A 167 0.39 21.82 12.50
N PRO A 168 0.61 22.60 13.58
CA PRO A 168 1.80 22.48 14.40
C PRO A 168 1.61 21.34 15.39
N LEU A 169 1.79 20.11 14.91
CA LEU A 169 1.65 18.91 15.75
C LEU A 169 2.89 18.66 16.64
N PHE A 170 3.99 19.36 16.37
CA PHE A 170 5.23 19.43 17.16
C PHE A 170 6.08 20.62 16.72
#